data_AF-A0A4Q3VPY2-F1
#
_entry.id   AF-A0A4Q3VPY2-F1
#
_cell.length_a   1.000
_cell.length_b   1.000
_cell.length_c   1.000
_cell.angle_alpha   90.00
_cell.angle_beta   90.00
_cell.angle_gamma   90.00
#
_symmetry.space_group_name_H-M   'P 1'
#
loop_
_entity.id
_entity.type
_entity.pdbx_description
1 polymer ?
#
loop_
_entity_poly.entity_id
_entity_poly.type
_entity_poly.pdbx_seq_one_letter_code
_entity_poly.pdbx_strand_id
1 'polypeptide(L)'
;MALTKLAKYQQMRDFSQTAEPSGDEARVAPSRALRFVIQKHAASHLHFDLRLEFEGTFRSWAVPKGPSLDPKDRRMAMEVEDHPLEYGDFEGTIPKGQYGGGTVMLWDRGYWAPEKGFENIGDALAKGELKFVMEGGRMHGSWVIVRMKPDKPGKAK
;
A
#
# COMPACT_ATOMS: atom_id res chain seq x y z
N MET A 1 -13.89 6.16 -12.29
CA MET A 1 -13.50 4.82 -11.77
C MET A 1 -12.63 4.90 -10.50
N ALA A 2 -11.72 5.87 -10.34
CA ALA A 2 -10.97 6.05 -9.08
C ALA A 2 -11.82 6.58 -7.90
N LEU A 3 -12.76 7.51 -8.15
CA LEU A 3 -13.64 8.08 -7.11
C LEU A 3 -14.43 7.03 -6.33
N THR A 4 -14.91 5.96 -6.99
CA THR A 4 -15.60 4.85 -6.32
C THR A 4 -14.67 4.01 -5.44
N LYS A 5 -13.37 3.94 -5.77
CA LYS A 5 -12.38 3.17 -5.00
C LYS A 5 -11.92 3.89 -3.74
N LEU A 6 -11.87 5.22 -3.79
CA LEU A 6 -11.47 6.05 -2.63
C LEU A 6 -12.60 6.28 -1.63
N ALA A 7 -13.85 5.91 -1.94
CA ALA A 7 -15.00 6.17 -1.08
C ALA A 7 -14.78 5.69 0.38
N LYS A 8 -14.22 4.50 0.58
CA LYS A 8 -13.91 3.99 1.93
C LYS A 8 -12.82 4.81 2.62
N TYR A 9 -11.76 5.18 1.90
CA TYR A 9 -10.70 6.04 2.42
C TYR A 9 -11.25 7.40 2.87
N GLN A 10 -12.04 8.05 2.00
CA GLN A 10 -12.61 9.37 2.26
C GLN A 10 -13.59 9.36 3.45
N GLN A 11 -14.40 8.30 3.59
CA GLN A 11 -15.31 8.13 4.73
C GLN A 11 -14.60 7.97 6.08
N MET A 12 -13.36 7.47 6.07
CA MET A 12 -12.59 7.18 7.27
C MET A 12 -11.66 8.33 7.69
N ARG A 13 -11.70 9.47 6.98
CA ARG A 13 -10.86 10.63 7.25
C ARG A 13 -11.70 11.86 7.53
N ASP A 14 -11.22 12.67 8.48
CA ASP A 14 -11.69 14.03 8.65
C ASP A 14 -10.62 15.00 8.11
N PHE A 15 -10.79 15.40 6.85
CA PHE A 15 -9.87 16.32 6.15
C PHE A 15 -9.89 17.75 6.70
N SER A 16 -10.77 18.07 7.66
CA SER A 16 -10.67 19.32 8.42
C SER A 16 -9.61 19.25 9.53
N GLN A 17 -9.21 18.04 9.91
CA GLN A 17 -8.26 17.78 10.99
C GLN A 17 -6.92 17.24 10.47
N THR A 18 -6.95 16.40 9.44
CA THR A 18 -5.75 15.81 8.85
C THR A 18 -5.25 16.60 7.64
N ALA A 19 -3.93 16.65 7.44
CA ALA A 19 -3.30 17.18 6.24
C ALA A 19 -3.17 16.12 5.13
N GLU A 20 -3.73 14.93 5.33
CA GLU A 20 -3.78 13.89 4.30
C GLU A 20 -4.58 14.35 3.07
N PRO A 21 -4.16 14.01 1.85
CA PRO A 21 -4.86 14.40 0.64
C PRO A 21 -6.18 13.65 0.46
N SER A 22 -7.27 14.35 0.13
CA SER A 22 -8.58 13.74 -0.08
C SER A 22 -8.68 12.92 -1.37
N GLY A 23 -7.81 13.17 -2.34
CA GLY A 23 -7.83 12.57 -3.67
C GLY A 23 -8.81 13.23 -4.65
N ASP A 24 -9.41 14.36 -4.27
CA ASP A 24 -10.31 15.13 -5.16
C ASP A 24 -9.53 15.99 -6.16
N GLU A 25 -8.27 16.31 -5.85
CA GLU A 25 -7.36 17.00 -6.76
C GLU A 25 -6.70 15.95 -7.68
N ALA A 26 -7.08 15.93 -8.96
CA ALA A 26 -6.42 15.07 -9.94
C ALA A 26 -5.11 15.70 -10.43
N ARG A 27 -4.17 15.99 -9.52
CA ARG A 27 -2.91 16.68 -9.85
C ARG A 27 -1.74 15.75 -10.15
N VAL A 28 -1.93 14.45 -9.98
CA VAL A 28 -0.85 13.49 -10.22
C VAL A 28 -0.66 13.31 -11.73
N ALA A 29 0.47 13.78 -12.26
CA ALA A 29 0.80 13.64 -13.67
C ALA A 29 0.75 12.16 -14.09
N PRO A 30 0.24 11.82 -15.29
CA PRO A 30 0.22 10.44 -15.75
C PRO A 30 1.62 9.87 -15.86
N SER A 31 1.79 8.59 -15.53
CA SER A 31 3.05 7.86 -15.66
C SER A 31 2.94 6.72 -16.66
N ARG A 32 4.03 6.44 -17.38
CA ARG A 32 4.14 5.24 -18.24
C ARG A 32 4.48 3.97 -17.44
N ALA A 33 4.96 4.13 -16.21
CA ALA A 33 5.28 3.04 -15.30
C ALA A 33 4.46 3.18 -14.01
N LEU A 34 4.04 2.06 -13.42
CA LEU A 34 3.28 2.06 -12.17
C LEU A 34 4.20 2.42 -11.02
N ARG A 35 3.76 3.27 -10.11
CA ARG A 35 4.54 3.71 -8.95
C ARG A 35 4.32 2.81 -7.76
N PHE A 36 5.34 2.68 -6.93
CA PHE A 36 5.17 2.17 -5.58
C PHE A 36 5.68 3.18 -4.58
N VAL A 37 5.11 3.11 -3.37
CA VAL A 37 5.55 3.88 -2.21
C VAL A 37 5.57 2.95 -1.01
N ILE A 38 6.59 3.13 -0.16
CA ILE A 38 6.64 2.56 1.17
C ILE A 38 6.76 3.70 2.16
N GLN A 39 5.80 3.82 3.06
CA GLN A 39 5.83 4.81 4.14
C GLN A 39 6.12 4.10 5.46
N LYS A 40 7.03 4.66 6.25
CA LYS A 40 7.23 4.28 7.65
C LYS A 40 6.22 5.05 8.48
N HIS A 41 5.40 4.33 9.24
CA HIS A 41 4.29 4.91 9.99
C HIS A 41 4.44 4.61 11.48
N ALA A 42 4.78 5.66 12.25
CA ALA A 42 4.84 5.64 13.71
C ALA A 42 3.47 5.98 14.32
N ALA A 43 2.53 5.05 14.20
CA ALA A 43 1.21 5.12 14.82
C ALA A 43 1.23 4.53 16.24
N SER A 44 0.13 3.89 16.68
CA SER A 44 0.11 3.11 17.94
C SER A 44 1.21 2.06 18.00
N HIS A 45 1.52 1.46 16.84
CA HIS A 45 2.67 0.61 16.63
C HIS A 45 3.40 1.07 15.37
N LEU A 46 4.72 0.98 15.40
CA LEU A 46 5.53 1.19 14.21
C LEU A 46 5.20 0.10 13.17
N HIS A 47 4.88 0.53 11.95
CA HIS A 47 4.67 -0.35 10.81
C HIS A 47 5.10 0.35 9.52
N PHE A 48 5.01 -0.35 8.40
CA PHE A 48 5.29 0.18 7.08
C PHE A 48 4.08 -0.03 6.17
N ASP A 49 3.66 1.01 5.47
CA ASP A 49 2.58 0.92 4.50
C ASP A 49 3.17 0.74 3.10
N LEU A 50 2.98 -0.44 2.51
CA LEU A 50 3.31 -0.73 1.12
C LEU A 50 2.14 -0.33 0.22
N ARG A 51 2.42 0.42 -0.84
CA ARG A 51 1.43 0.96 -1.75
C ARG A 51 1.85 0.71 -3.19
N LEU A 52 1.00 0.06 -3.97
CA LEU A 52 1.21 -0.22 -5.39
C LEU A 52 0.16 0.51 -6.23
N GLU A 53 0.60 1.38 -7.15
CA GLU A 53 -0.31 2.09 -8.07
C GLU A 53 -1.02 1.09 -8.98
N PHE A 54 -2.34 1.09 -8.95
CA PHE A 54 -3.17 0.27 -9.82
C PHE A 54 -4.54 0.93 -10.04
N GLU A 55 -4.96 1.07 -11.31
CA GLU A 55 -6.25 1.66 -11.71
C GLU A 55 -6.53 3.05 -11.08
N GLY A 56 -5.50 3.89 -10.97
CA GLY A 56 -5.61 5.28 -10.51
C GLY A 56 -5.66 5.47 -9.00
N THR A 57 -5.42 4.42 -8.21
CA THR A 57 -5.26 4.49 -6.75
C THR A 57 -4.04 3.69 -6.31
N PHE A 58 -3.66 3.82 -5.05
CA PHE A 58 -2.69 2.94 -4.40
C PHE A 58 -3.40 1.78 -3.71
N ARG A 59 -3.23 0.56 -4.24
CA ARG A 59 -3.58 -0.65 -3.49
C ARG A 59 -2.58 -0.79 -2.34
N SER A 60 -3.09 -0.90 -1.10
CA SER A 60 -2.28 -0.66 0.09
C SER A 60 -2.30 -1.82 1.07
N TRP A 61 -1.17 -2.05 1.73
CA TRP A 61 -1.00 -3.03 2.80
C TRP A 61 -0.16 -2.48 3.95
N ALA A 62 -0.63 -2.67 5.18
CA ALA A 62 0.16 -2.44 6.38
C ALA A 62 1.04 -3.66 6.69
N VAL A 63 2.35 -3.44 6.81
CA VAL A 63 3.39 -4.44 7.03
C VAL A 63 4.06 -4.16 8.39
N PRO A 64 3.62 -4.79 9.49
CA PRO A 64 4.05 -4.42 10.86
C PRO A 64 5.55 -4.51 11.09
N LYS A 65 6.21 -5.52 10.53
CA LYS A 65 7.65 -5.70 10.65
C LYS A 65 8.44 -5.04 9.52
N GLY A 66 7.78 -4.37 8.58
CA GLY A 66 8.39 -3.87 7.35
C GLY A 66 8.85 -4.96 6.38
N PRO A 67 9.31 -4.57 5.18
CA PRO A 67 9.87 -5.49 4.20
C PRO A 67 11.14 -6.16 4.71
N SER A 68 11.48 -7.33 4.14
CA SER A 68 12.77 -8.00 4.37
C SER A 68 13.46 -8.26 3.04
N LEU A 69 14.77 -8.07 3.02
CA LEU A 69 15.62 -8.43 1.89
C LEU A 69 16.05 -9.92 1.95
N ASP A 70 15.80 -10.61 3.06
CA ASP A 70 16.01 -12.05 3.15
C ASP A 70 14.83 -12.79 2.50
N PRO A 71 15.03 -13.54 1.40
CA PRO A 71 13.95 -14.28 0.73
C PRO A 71 13.33 -15.39 1.59
N LYS A 72 13.97 -15.79 2.70
CA LYS A 72 13.41 -16.76 3.66
C LYS A 72 12.44 -16.11 4.64
N ASP A 73 12.49 -14.80 4.80
CA ASP A 73 11.60 -14.06 5.69
C ASP A 73 10.23 -13.85 5.05
N ARG A 74 9.19 -14.38 5.71
CA ARG A 74 7.80 -14.07 5.35
C ARG A 74 7.28 -12.94 6.24
N ARG A 75 6.85 -11.84 5.61
CA ARG A 75 6.28 -10.67 6.30
C ARG A 75 4.77 -10.64 6.12
N MET A 76 4.06 -10.49 7.24
CA MET A 76 2.61 -10.29 7.21
C MET A 76 2.30 -8.92 6.59
N ALA A 77 1.39 -8.92 5.60
CA ALA A 77 0.91 -7.72 4.94
C ALA A 77 -0.62 -7.71 5.02
N MET A 78 -1.17 -6.78 5.80
CA MET A 78 -2.62 -6.63 6.02
C MET A 78 -3.16 -5.65 4.99
N GLU A 79 -4.05 -6.10 4.14
CA GLU A 79 -4.69 -5.25 3.13
C GLU A 79 -5.54 -4.17 3.80
N VAL A 80 -5.34 -2.91 3.40
CA VAL A 80 -6.07 -1.73 3.92
C VAL A 80 -6.77 -1.01 2.77
N GLU A 81 -7.39 0.13 3.06
CA GLU A 81 -8.10 0.95 2.09
C GLU A 81 -7.19 1.38 0.93
N ASP A 82 -7.76 1.55 -0.26
CA ASP A 82 -7.07 2.21 -1.36
C ASP A 82 -6.77 3.66 -1.00
N HIS A 83 -5.59 4.17 -1.37
CA HIS A 83 -5.19 5.54 -1.09
C HIS A 83 -5.11 6.36 -2.40
N PRO A 84 -5.33 7.68 -2.35
CA PRO A 84 -5.15 8.53 -3.52
C PRO A 84 -3.69 8.57 -3.93
N LEU A 85 -3.39 8.77 -5.22
CA LEU A 85 -2.01 8.82 -5.70
C LEU A 85 -1.21 9.97 -5.09
N GLU A 86 -1.88 11.05 -4.70
CA GLU A 86 -1.30 12.20 -3.98
C GLU A 86 -0.73 11.80 -2.62
N TYR A 87 -1.28 10.73 -2.01
CA TYR A 87 -0.80 10.20 -0.74
C TYR A 87 0.63 9.67 -0.83
N GLY A 88 1.11 9.36 -2.05
CA GLY A 88 2.45 8.86 -2.29
C GLY A 88 3.56 9.85 -1.92
N ASP A 89 3.26 11.15 -1.94
CA ASP A 89 4.19 12.21 -1.56
C ASP A 89 3.89 12.78 -0.16
N PHE A 90 2.90 12.22 0.55
CA PHE A 90 2.54 12.67 1.89
C PHE A 90 3.60 12.26 2.92
N GLU A 91 4.13 13.25 3.63
CA GLU A 91 4.93 13.10 4.84
C GLU A 91 4.40 14.10 5.88
N GLY A 92 4.26 13.66 7.13
CA GLY A 92 3.71 14.52 8.17
C GLY A 92 3.15 13.76 9.35
N THR A 93 2.43 14.47 10.21
CA THR A 93 1.80 13.90 11.40
C THR A 93 0.29 13.93 11.23
N ILE A 94 -0.33 12.75 11.26
CA ILE A 94 -1.77 12.60 11.36
C ILE A 94 -2.14 12.80 12.84
N PRO A 95 -3.07 13.72 13.17
CA PRO A 95 -3.39 14.04 14.56
C PRO A 95 -3.77 12.81 15.39
N LYS A 96 -3.41 12.83 16.67
CA LYS A 96 -3.78 11.76 17.60
C LYS A 96 -5.31 11.64 17.70
N GLY A 97 -5.83 10.43 17.62
CA GLY A 97 -7.27 10.15 17.67
C GLY A 97 -7.94 10.08 16.30
N GLN A 98 -7.27 10.57 15.25
CA GLN A 98 -7.66 10.30 13.87
C GLN A 98 -7.29 8.87 13.47
N TYR A 99 -7.99 8.35 12.46
CA TYR A 99 -7.65 7.04 11.90
C TYR A 99 -6.25 7.09 11.28
N GLY A 100 -5.37 6.19 11.70
CA GLY A 100 -3.95 6.26 11.32
C GLY A 100 -3.18 7.37 12.02
N GLY A 101 -3.64 7.88 13.17
CA GLY A 101 -2.91 8.89 13.94
C GLY A 101 -1.47 8.46 14.26
N GLY A 102 -0.50 9.30 13.91
CA GLY A 102 0.91 8.96 13.93
C GLY A 102 1.74 9.79 12.96
N THR A 103 3.06 9.65 13.03
CA THR A 103 3.96 10.27 12.05
C THR A 103 4.19 9.34 10.87
N VAL A 104 3.93 9.84 9.67
CA VAL A 104 4.16 9.18 8.38
C VAL A 104 5.39 9.79 7.73
N MET A 105 6.33 8.94 7.31
CA MET A 105 7.56 9.33 6.62
C MET A 105 7.72 8.48 5.37
N LEU A 106 8.15 9.08 4.27
CA LEU A 106 8.50 8.36 3.06
C LEU A 106 9.76 7.53 3.31
N TRP A 107 9.64 6.21 3.24
CA TRP A 107 10.76 5.29 3.48
C TRP A 107 11.44 4.87 2.17
N ASP A 108 10.63 4.57 1.16
CA ASP A 108 11.10 4.28 -0.19
C ASP A 108 10.01 4.62 -1.22
N ARG A 109 10.44 4.87 -2.47
CA ARG A 109 9.54 5.02 -3.61
C ARG A 109 10.26 4.68 -4.91
N GLY A 110 9.47 4.38 -5.92
CA GLY A 110 9.98 4.15 -7.25
C GLY A 110 8.91 3.60 -8.16
N TYR A 111 9.31 2.71 -9.05
CA TYR A 111 8.42 2.09 -10.02
C TYR A 111 8.33 0.58 -9.80
N TRP A 112 7.21 0.00 -10.19
CA TRP A 112 7.01 -1.43 -10.18
C TRP A 112 6.36 -1.90 -11.47
N ALA A 113 6.55 -3.18 -11.78
CA ALA A 113 5.89 -3.84 -12.90
C ALA A 113 5.53 -5.28 -12.52
N PRO A 114 4.40 -5.82 -12.99
CA PRO A 114 4.11 -7.23 -12.82
C PRO A 114 5.18 -8.09 -13.51
N GLU A 115 5.51 -9.23 -12.92
CA GLU A 115 6.37 -10.21 -13.57
C GLU A 115 5.65 -10.90 -14.73
N LYS A 116 6.43 -11.57 -15.60
CA LYS A 116 5.89 -12.35 -16.71
C LYS A 116 4.86 -13.37 -16.21
N GLY A 117 3.66 -13.36 -16.79
CA GLY A 117 2.52 -14.20 -16.38
C GLY A 117 1.60 -13.57 -15.33
N PHE A 118 1.92 -12.37 -14.82
CA PHE A 118 1.13 -11.60 -13.86
C PHE A 118 0.63 -10.26 -14.43
N GLU A 119 0.70 -10.08 -15.75
CA GLU A 119 0.37 -8.82 -16.44
C GLU A 119 -1.09 -8.40 -16.25
N ASN A 120 -2.01 -9.37 -16.08
CA ASN A 120 -3.36 -9.08 -15.59
C ASN A 120 -3.34 -8.93 -14.06
N ILE A 121 -2.97 -7.73 -13.60
CA ILE A 121 -2.85 -7.39 -12.18
C ILE A 121 -4.18 -7.60 -11.43
N GLY A 122 -5.32 -7.26 -12.05
CA GLY A 122 -6.64 -7.45 -11.45
C GLY A 122 -6.93 -8.92 -11.14
N ASP A 123 -6.69 -9.81 -12.11
CA ASP A 123 -6.83 -11.26 -11.92
C ASP A 123 -5.84 -11.80 -10.89
N ALA A 124 -4.59 -11.32 -10.88
CA ALA A 124 -3.56 -11.72 -9.93
C ALA A 124 -3.97 -11.37 -8.49
N LEU A 125 -4.42 -10.13 -8.26
CA LEU A 125 -4.95 -9.68 -6.97
C LEU A 125 -6.20 -10.46 -6.55
N ALA A 126 -7.13 -10.73 -7.49
CA ALA A 126 -8.33 -11.52 -7.23
C ALA A 126 -8.02 -12.97 -6.85
N LYS A 127 -7.05 -13.60 -7.54
CA LYS A 127 -6.53 -14.95 -7.23
C LYS A 127 -5.74 -14.97 -5.92
N GLY A 128 -5.27 -13.81 -5.45
CA GLY A 128 -4.51 -13.68 -4.23
C GLY A 128 -3.02 -14.01 -4.38
N GLU A 129 -2.47 -13.90 -5.58
CA GLU A 129 -1.03 -14.04 -5.82
C GLU A 129 -0.60 -13.00 -6.85
N LEU A 130 0.30 -12.09 -6.47
CA LEU A 130 0.89 -11.10 -7.35
C LEU A 130 2.42 -11.18 -7.23
N LYS A 131 3.10 -11.48 -8.34
CA LYS A 131 4.55 -11.36 -8.47
C LYS A 131 4.90 -10.14 -9.29
N PHE A 132 5.87 -9.38 -8.82
CA PHE A 132 6.22 -8.10 -9.40
C PHE A 132 7.67 -7.75 -9.10
N VAL A 133 8.23 -6.88 -9.92
CA VAL A 133 9.53 -6.26 -9.69
C VAL A 133 9.34 -4.85 -9.16
N MET A 134 10.21 -4.43 -8.24
CA MET A 134 10.31 -3.04 -7.78
C MET A 134 11.68 -2.47 -8.12
N GLU A 135 11.72 -1.18 -8.46
CA GLU A 135 12.91 -0.41 -8.74
C GLU A 135 12.82 0.90 -7.91
N GLY A 136 13.44 0.89 -6.73
CA GLY A 136 13.35 1.95 -5.72
C GLY A 136 14.68 2.59 -5.34
N GLY A 137 14.73 3.31 -4.22
CA GLY A 137 15.98 3.67 -3.57
C GLY A 137 16.52 2.53 -2.71
N ARG A 138 15.64 1.78 -2.05
CA ARG A 138 16.00 0.69 -1.12
C ARG A 138 15.55 -0.68 -1.64
N MET A 139 14.35 -0.75 -2.19
CA MET A 139 13.71 -1.97 -2.65
C MET A 139 14.00 -2.18 -4.13
N HIS A 140 14.54 -3.35 -4.45
CA HIS A 140 14.94 -3.72 -5.80
C HIS A 140 14.63 -5.20 -6.06
N GLY A 141 14.40 -5.55 -7.33
CA GLY A 141 14.23 -6.94 -7.76
C GLY A 141 12.83 -7.49 -7.54
N SER A 142 12.74 -8.82 -7.46
CA SER A 142 11.48 -9.59 -7.45
C SER A 142 10.85 -9.70 -6.06
N TRP A 143 9.53 -9.49 -6.01
CA TRP A 143 8.69 -9.54 -4.82
C TRP A 143 7.40 -10.30 -5.09
N VAL A 144 6.79 -10.80 -4.01
CA VAL A 144 5.49 -11.49 -4.08
C VAL A 144 4.59 -11.12 -2.92
N ILE A 145 3.31 -10.89 -3.22
CA ILE A 145 2.24 -10.83 -2.22
C ILE A 145 1.33 -12.04 -2.45
N VAL A 146 1.14 -12.83 -1.40
CA VAL A 146 0.23 -13.99 -1.40
C VAL A 146 -0.82 -13.82 -0.32
N ARG A 147 -2.10 -13.86 -0.70
CA ARG A 147 -3.22 -13.91 0.23
C ARG A 147 -3.30 -15.31 0.82
N MET A 148 -3.09 -15.41 2.13
CA MET A 148 -3.31 -16.67 2.84
C MET A 148 -4.79 -17.05 2.78
N LYS A 149 -5.07 -18.33 2.55
CA LYS A 149 -6.43 -18.85 2.76
C LYS A 149 -6.77 -18.67 4.24
N PRO A 150 -7.99 -18.25 4.59
CA PRO A 150 -8.41 -18.23 5.97
C PRO A 150 -8.24 -19.63 6.54
N ASP A 151 -7.59 -19.71 7.70
CA ASP A 151 -7.50 -20.97 8.42
C ASP A 151 -8.92 -21.45 8.71
N LYS A 152 -9.23 -22.71 8.42
CA LYS A 152 -10.54 -23.24 8.79
C LYS A 152 -10.60 -23.17 10.32
N PRO A 153 -11.66 -22.60 10.92
CA PRO A 153 -11.80 -22.67 12.36
C PRO A 153 -11.84 -24.16 12.77
N GLY A 154 -10.78 -24.61 13.43
CA GLY A 154 -10.68 -25.92 14.09
C GLY A 154 -9.99 -27.02 13.28
N LYS A 155 -8.69 -27.20 13.52
CA LYS A 155 -8.22 -28.34 14.34
C LYS A 155 -7.00 -27.91 15.15
N ALA A 156 -7.24 -27.42 16.37
CA ALA A 156 -6.26 -27.61 17.42
C ALA A 156 -6.14 -29.12 17.67
N LYS A 157 -5.01 -29.71 17.29
CA LYS A 157 -4.39 -30.86 17.93
C LYS A 157 -2.89 -30.77 17.75
#